data_AF-A0A8H5P5R9-F1
#
_entry.id   AF-A0A8H5P5R9-F1
#
_cell.length_a   1.000
_cell.length_b   1.000
_cell.length_c   1.000
_cell.angle_alpha   90.00
_cell.angle_beta   90.00
_cell.angle_gamma   90.00
#
_symmetry.space_group_name_H-M   'P 1'
#
loop_
_entity.id
_entity.type
_entity.pdbx_description
1 polymer ?
#
loop_
_entity_poly.entity_id
_entity_poly.type
_entity_poly.pdbx_seq_one_letter_code
_entity_poly.pdbx_strand_id
1 'polypeptide(L)'
;MLLIDLEQGGTWDTLCAPEILYTSWMKRLARDDAVPASKRLEYETLLSVTLSQRTYRQELYSSPPRGYYDEWINLTAEMQESAMVFALGKVLWCMFEGCSHTLNGLDENYTKAVTTQFPEFRNTPLRLRKLIQSCTLGDPETQSLDIRVQKRGHLFFTERRNSRGDYVADISPLEIIKTAQELASIRLSDMEFHETAKARHMEGRHQNGYSELLRFAERPKLEDVLKTLRQYAAWID
;
A
#
# COMPACT_ATOMS: atom_id res chain seq x y z
N MET A 1 -15.72 -12.37 20.12
CA MET A 1 -15.91 -11.11 19.39
C MET A 1 -14.55 -10.45 19.26
N LEU A 2 -13.96 -10.46 18.06
CA LEU A 2 -12.70 -9.78 17.78
C LEU A 2 -13.06 -8.36 17.30
N LEU A 3 -12.85 -7.36 18.15
CA LEU A 3 -12.98 -5.96 17.74
C LEU A 3 -11.62 -5.54 17.19
N ILE A 4 -11.53 -5.32 15.87
CA ILE A 4 -10.34 -4.78 15.23
C ILE A 4 -10.49 -3.26 15.24
N ASP A 5 -9.77 -2.58 16.13
CA ASP A 5 -9.63 -1.14 16.08
C ASP A 5 -8.66 -0.79 14.94
N LEU A 6 -9.19 -0.14 13.91
CA LEU A 6 -8.40 0.31 12.77
C LEU A 6 -7.88 1.74 12.94
N GLU A 7 -8.22 2.47 14.02
CA GLU A 7 -7.90 3.90 14.16
C GLU A 7 -6.48 4.20 14.68
N GLN A 8 -5.70 3.20 15.09
CA GLN A 8 -4.47 3.44 15.86
C GLN A 8 -3.18 3.27 15.04
N GLY A 9 -2.55 4.41 14.73
CA GLY A 9 -1.10 4.57 14.76
C GLY A 9 -0.32 4.24 13.48
N GLY A 10 -0.04 5.26 12.66
CA GLY A 10 1.12 5.35 11.75
C GLY A 10 1.27 4.31 10.62
N THR A 11 0.60 3.17 10.70
CA THR A 11 0.84 1.98 9.88
C THR A 11 -0.05 1.98 8.61
N TRP A 12 -0.82 3.06 8.42
CA TRP A 12 -1.84 3.20 7.38
C TRP A 12 -1.28 2.86 6.00
N ASP A 13 -0.10 3.39 5.68
CA ASP A 13 0.48 3.26 4.34
C ASP A 13 0.76 1.78 3.97
N THR A 14 1.04 0.89 4.92
CA THR A 14 1.36 -0.53 4.63
C THR A 14 0.13 -1.43 4.46
N LEU A 15 -1.03 -0.98 4.94
CA LEU A 15 -2.32 -1.66 4.78
C LEU A 15 -3.17 -1.00 3.68
N CYS A 16 -2.83 0.22 3.28
CA CYS A 16 -3.52 0.96 2.23
C CYS A 16 -3.28 0.33 0.87
N ALA A 17 -4.37 0.17 0.12
CA ALA A 17 -4.30 -0.20 -1.27
C ALA A 17 -3.61 0.90 -2.10
N PRO A 18 -2.91 0.55 -3.20
CA PRO A 18 -2.23 1.50 -4.10
C PRO A 18 -3.08 2.70 -4.50
N GLU A 19 -4.36 2.47 -4.81
CA GLU A 19 -5.31 3.50 -5.24
C GLU A 19 -5.67 4.54 -4.18
N ILE A 20 -5.34 4.27 -2.91
CA ILE A 20 -5.46 5.21 -1.79
C ILE A 20 -4.07 5.76 -1.45
N LEU A 21 -3.08 4.87 -1.33
CA LEU A 21 -1.71 5.19 -0.93
C LEU A 21 -1.10 6.27 -1.83
N TYR A 22 -1.14 6.05 -3.14
CA TYR A 22 -0.49 6.95 -4.10
C TYR A 22 -1.19 8.31 -4.19
N THR A 23 -2.51 8.35 -4.12
CA THR A 23 -3.24 9.63 -4.01
C THR A 23 -2.86 10.36 -2.73
N SER A 24 -2.70 9.67 -1.59
CA SER A 24 -2.27 10.28 -0.33
C SER A 24 -0.85 10.85 -0.41
N TRP A 25 0.10 10.09 -0.97
CA TRP A 25 1.47 10.54 -1.18
C TRP A 25 1.53 11.76 -2.11
N MET A 26 0.84 11.71 -3.25
CA MET A 26 0.80 12.81 -4.20
C MET A 26 0.21 14.08 -3.56
N LYS A 27 -0.84 13.94 -2.74
CA LYS A 27 -1.43 15.06 -1.98
C LYS A 27 -0.47 15.68 -0.98
N ARG A 28 0.36 14.87 -0.29
CA ARG A 28 1.41 15.37 0.62
C ARG A 28 2.46 16.14 -0.18
N LEU A 29 2.98 15.55 -1.26
CA LEU A 29 4.03 16.14 -2.11
C LEU A 29 3.58 17.42 -2.82
N ALA A 30 2.32 17.51 -3.24
CA ALA A 30 1.75 18.71 -3.85
C ALA A 30 1.81 19.93 -2.92
N ARG A 31 1.88 19.72 -1.59
CA ARG A 31 1.88 20.75 -0.55
C ARG A 31 3.23 20.96 0.12
N ASP A 32 4.23 20.15 -0.22
CA ASP A 32 5.53 20.18 0.44
C ASP A 32 6.47 21.17 -0.26
N ASP A 33 6.90 22.22 0.43
CA ASP A 33 7.79 23.24 -0.11
C ASP A 33 9.18 22.71 -0.52
N ALA A 34 9.58 21.52 -0.06
CA ALA A 34 10.78 20.84 -0.54
C ALA A 34 10.64 20.31 -1.98
N VAL A 35 9.42 20.18 -2.50
CA VAL A 35 9.15 19.75 -3.88
C VAL A 35 9.16 20.96 -4.82
N PRO A 36 9.86 20.89 -5.97
CA PRO A 36 9.89 21.98 -6.95
C PRO A 36 8.49 22.47 -7.35
N ALA A 37 8.29 23.79 -7.45
CA ALA A 37 6.99 24.38 -7.72
C ALA A 37 6.32 23.86 -9.00
N SER A 38 7.11 23.57 -10.05
CA SER A 38 6.61 22.96 -11.29
C SER A 38 6.02 21.57 -11.06
N LYS A 39 6.66 20.75 -10.20
CA LYS A 39 6.19 19.41 -9.84
C LYS A 39 4.96 19.46 -8.94
N ARG A 40 4.92 20.41 -7.99
CA ARG A 40 3.71 20.64 -7.19
C ARG A 40 2.50 20.96 -8.05
N LEU A 41 2.66 21.86 -9.02
CA LEU A 41 1.59 22.20 -9.97
C LEU A 41 1.14 21.00 -10.83
N GLU A 42 2.09 20.16 -11.27
CA GLU A 42 1.78 18.92 -11.99
C GLU A 42 0.92 17.98 -11.14
N TYR A 43 1.31 17.75 -9.88
CA TYR A 43 0.56 16.93 -8.94
C TYR A 43 -0.82 17.51 -8.60
N GLU A 44 -0.93 18.83 -8.38
CA GLU A 44 -2.21 19.50 -8.16
C GLU A 44 -3.15 19.32 -9.35
N THR A 45 -2.61 19.43 -10.57
CA THR A 45 -3.37 19.23 -11.81
C THR A 45 -3.92 17.81 -11.89
N LEU A 46 -3.09 16.81 -11.61
CA LEU A 46 -3.51 15.41 -11.64
C LEU A 46 -4.53 15.09 -10.53
N LEU A 47 -4.28 15.59 -9.32
CA LEU A 47 -5.20 15.44 -8.17
C LEU A 47 -6.56 16.08 -8.43
N SER A 48 -6.64 17.15 -9.22
CA SER A 48 -7.91 17.80 -9.58
C SER A 48 -8.85 16.90 -10.41
N VAL A 49 -8.30 15.88 -11.06
CA VAL A 49 -9.06 14.86 -11.81
C VAL A 49 -9.53 13.74 -10.88
N THR A 50 -8.66 13.27 -9.98
CA THR A 50 -8.93 12.11 -9.12
C THR A 50 -9.71 12.46 -7.85
N LEU A 51 -9.54 13.67 -7.34
CA LEU A 51 -10.29 14.20 -6.20
C LEU A 51 -11.32 15.17 -6.74
N SER A 52 -12.60 14.87 -6.53
CA SER A 52 -13.64 15.87 -6.79
C SER A 52 -13.29 17.14 -6.01
N GLN A 53 -13.59 18.32 -6.58
CA GLN A 53 -13.35 19.65 -5.99
C GLN A 53 -14.20 19.90 -4.73
N ARG A 54 -14.34 18.92 -3.83
CA ARG A 54 -14.69 19.18 -2.44
C ARG A 54 -13.54 19.98 -1.85
N THR A 55 -13.72 21.28 -2.02
CA THR A 55 -13.01 22.35 -1.35
C THR A 55 -12.84 21.92 0.09
N TYR A 56 -11.59 21.72 0.49
CA TYR A 56 -11.19 21.52 1.87
C TYR A 56 -11.74 22.71 2.66
N ARG A 57 -12.94 22.58 3.22
CA ARG A 57 -13.54 23.65 4.01
C ARG A 57 -12.71 23.74 5.28
N GLN A 58 -11.95 24.82 5.39
CA GLN A 58 -11.14 25.15 6.55
C GLN A 58 -11.98 25.54 7.78
N GLU A 59 -13.29 25.35 7.77
CA GLU A 59 -14.16 25.98 8.75
C GLU A 59 -15.12 24.94 9.36
N LEU A 60 -14.88 24.70 10.66
CA LEU A 60 -15.68 23.94 11.64
C LEU A 60 -15.65 22.41 11.50
N TYR A 61 -15.22 21.76 12.59
CA TYR A 61 -15.36 20.31 12.81
C TYR A 61 -16.83 19.94 12.60
N SER A 62 -17.13 19.31 11.46
CA SER A 62 -18.47 19.00 11.03
C SER A 62 -18.48 17.55 10.58
N SER A 63 -19.11 16.64 11.32
CA SER A 63 -19.16 15.21 10.98
C SER A 63 -19.88 15.02 9.64
N PRO A 64 -19.17 14.89 8.52
CA PRO A 64 -19.80 14.84 7.23
C PRO A 64 -20.39 13.44 7.04
N PRO A 65 -21.48 13.27 6.28
CA PRO A 65 -22.17 11.97 6.16
C PRO A 65 -21.30 10.83 5.62
N ARG A 66 -20.16 11.14 4.99
CA ARG A 66 -19.24 10.16 4.37
C ARG A 66 -17.83 10.15 4.98
N GLY A 67 -17.63 10.82 6.11
CA GLY A 67 -16.30 10.98 6.73
C GLY A 67 -15.41 12.00 6.01
N TYR A 68 -14.16 12.11 6.48
CA TYR A 68 -13.21 13.15 6.03
C TYR A 68 -12.10 12.62 5.11
N TYR A 69 -12.09 11.33 4.81
CA TYR A 69 -10.99 10.72 4.06
C TYR A 69 -11.22 10.86 2.55
N ASP A 70 -10.77 11.98 1.99
CA ASP A 70 -11.00 12.35 0.59
C ASP A 70 -10.56 11.26 -0.39
N GLU A 71 -9.40 10.65 -0.11
CA GLU A 71 -8.79 9.61 -0.94
C GLU A 71 -9.72 8.41 -1.09
N TRP A 72 -10.49 8.08 -0.05
CA TRP A 72 -11.49 7.01 -0.05
C TRP A 72 -12.82 7.43 -0.67
N ILE A 73 -13.31 8.62 -0.32
CA ILE A 73 -14.64 9.10 -0.72
C ILE A 73 -14.72 9.31 -2.24
N ASN A 74 -13.60 9.63 -2.88
CA ASN A 74 -13.52 9.88 -4.32
C ASN A 74 -13.26 8.62 -5.16
N LEU A 75 -13.09 7.45 -4.53
CA LEU A 75 -13.03 6.18 -5.26
C LEU A 75 -14.40 5.78 -5.81
N THR A 76 -14.39 5.05 -6.93
CA THR A 76 -15.59 4.35 -7.42
C THR A 76 -15.97 3.23 -6.46
N ALA A 77 -17.22 2.76 -6.49
CA ALA A 77 -17.66 1.64 -5.64
C ALA A 77 -16.81 0.37 -5.86
N GLU A 78 -16.39 0.12 -7.09
CA GLU A 78 -15.49 -0.99 -7.44
C GLU A 78 -14.10 -0.83 -6.80
N MET A 79 -13.51 0.37 -6.88
CA MET A 79 -12.22 0.66 -6.25
C MET A 79 -12.30 0.57 -4.73
N GLN A 80 -13.41 1.04 -4.12
CA GLN A 80 -13.62 0.94 -2.67
C GLN A 80 -13.66 -0.53 -2.22
N GLU A 81 -14.43 -1.37 -2.90
CA GLU A 81 -14.47 -2.80 -2.60
C GLU A 81 -13.11 -3.44 -2.76
N SER A 82 -12.41 -3.14 -3.85
CA SER A 82 -11.08 -3.66 -4.13
C SER A 82 -10.05 -3.23 -3.08
N ALA A 83 -10.13 -2.00 -2.58
CA ALA A 83 -9.29 -1.49 -1.51
C ALA A 83 -9.58 -2.20 -0.17
N MET A 84 -10.84 -2.50 0.13
CA MET A 84 -11.20 -3.31 1.31
C MET A 84 -10.63 -4.73 1.21
N VAL A 85 -10.73 -5.34 0.02
CA VAL A 85 -10.16 -6.68 -0.23
C VAL A 85 -8.64 -6.68 -0.06
N PHE A 86 -7.96 -5.64 -0.53
CA PHE A 86 -6.52 -5.46 -0.33
C PHE A 86 -6.15 -5.41 1.14
N ALA A 87 -6.79 -4.51 1.91
CA ALA A 87 -6.54 -4.37 3.33
C ALA A 87 -6.86 -5.68 4.09
N LEU A 88 -7.95 -6.37 3.71
CA LEU A 88 -8.29 -7.68 4.27
C LEU A 88 -7.21 -8.73 3.97
N GLY A 89 -6.65 -8.75 2.75
CA GLY A 89 -5.54 -9.63 2.39
C GLY A 89 -4.32 -9.44 3.30
N LYS A 90 -3.94 -8.19 3.57
CA LYS A 90 -2.87 -7.86 4.50
C LYS A 90 -3.19 -8.27 5.94
N VAL A 91 -4.41 -8.06 6.40
CA VAL A 91 -4.86 -8.47 7.74
C VAL A 91 -4.82 -9.99 7.87
N LEU A 92 -5.28 -10.74 6.87
CA LEU A 92 -5.19 -12.20 6.85
C LEU A 92 -3.73 -12.66 6.94
N TRP A 93 -2.83 -12.04 6.19
CA TRP A 93 -1.40 -12.31 6.30
C TRP A 93 -0.88 -12.10 7.72
N CYS A 94 -1.20 -10.95 8.34
CA CYS A 94 -0.81 -10.65 9.72
C CYS A 94 -1.32 -11.71 10.70
N MET A 95 -2.57 -12.16 10.56
CA MET A 95 -3.17 -13.20 11.40
C MET A 95 -2.42 -14.53 11.30
N PHE A 96 -2.11 -14.99 10.09
CA PHE A 96 -1.46 -16.28 9.89
C PHE A 96 0.05 -16.26 10.19
N GLU A 97 0.72 -15.14 9.93
CA GLU A 97 2.14 -14.99 10.27
C GLU A 97 2.37 -14.57 11.73
N GLY A 98 1.30 -14.25 12.48
CA GLY A 98 1.38 -13.85 13.89
C GLY A 98 2.05 -12.49 14.09
N CYS A 99 1.84 -11.57 13.16
CA CYS A 99 2.45 -10.24 13.12
C CYS A 99 1.37 -9.14 13.33
N SER A 100 1.74 -8.01 13.95
CA SER A 100 0.84 -6.85 14.11
C SER A 100 0.95 -5.83 12.97
N HIS A 101 2.02 -5.90 12.18
CA HIS A 101 2.30 -5.03 11.05
C HIS A 101 2.98 -5.83 9.94
N THR A 102 2.98 -5.27 8.72
CA THR A 102 3.42 -6.00 7.52
C THR A 102 4.91 -5.79 7.21
N LEU A 103 5.50 -4.68 7.66
CA LEU A 103 6.90 -4.30 7.44
C LEU A 103 7.47 -3.63 8.70
N ASN A 104 8.78 -3.73 8.90
CA ASN A 104 9.46 -2.94 9.92
C ASN A 104 9.69 -1.51 9.39
N GLY A 105 8.77 -0.57 9.67
CA GLY A 105 8.88 0.83 9.24
C GLY A 105 10.15 1.51 9.75
N LEU A 106 10.71 2.44 8.95
CA LEU A 106 11.91 3.21 9.33
C LEU A 106 11.62 4.22 10.44
N ASP A 107 10.40 4.75 10.43
CA ASP A 107 9.83 5.71 11.39
C ASP A 107 9.28 5.04 12.65
N GLU A 108 9.10 3.72 12.62
CA GLU A 108 8.56 2.96 13.74
C GLU A 108 9.68 2.52 14.71
N ASN A 109 9.36 2.52 16.01
CA ASN A 109 10.21 2.02 17.08
C ASN A 109 9.49 0.89 17.83
N TYR A 110 9.14 -0.18 17.13
CA TYR A 110 8.57 -1.34 17.80
C TYR A 110 9.62 -2.00 18.68
N THR A 111 9.25 -2.33 19.92
CA THR A 111 10.11 -3.06 20.88
C THR A 111 10.56 -4.42 20.33
N LYS A 112 9.78 -5.00 19.40
CA LYS A 112 10.08 -6.26 18.73
C LYS A 112 9.83 -6.12 17.23
N ALA A 113 10.90 -6.24 16.45
CA ALA A 113 10.81 -6.32 14.99
C ALA A 113 10.09 -7.60 14.56
N VAL A 114 9.31 -7.54 13.48
CA VAL A 114 8.76 -8.74 12.85
C VAL A 114 9.87 -9.50 12.12
N THR A 115 9.91 -10.82 12.32
CA THR A 115 10.89 -11.70 11.69
C THR A 115 10.50 -12.09 10.27
N THR A 116 9.23 -11.94 9.92
CA THR A 116 8.68 -12.23 8.60
C THR A 116 7.98 -10.97 8.15
N GLN A 117 8.31 -10.50 6.95
CA GLN A 117 7.78 -9.26 6.39
C GLN A 117 7.05 -9.58 5.11
N PHE A 118 5.94 -8.89 4.85
CA PHE A 118 5.21 -9.06 3.60
C PHE A 118 6.13 -8.69 2.42
N PRO A 119 6.15 -9.46 1.31
CA PRO A 119 5.23 -10.55 0.92
C PRO A 119 5.70 -11.97 1.27
N GLU A 120 6.60 -12.13 2.23
CA GLU A 120 7.10 -13.45 2.64
C GLU A 120 6.06 -14.22 3.46
N PHE A 121 6.01 -15.54 3.29
CA PHE A 121 5.06 -16.41 3.99
C PHE A 121 5.82 -17.55 4.68
N ARG A 122 5.67 -17.66 6.01
CA ARG A 122 6.25 -18.74 6.80
C ARG A 122 5.18 -19.72 7.26
N ASN A 123 4.15 -19.21 7.93
CA ASN A 123 3.14 -20.02 8.62
C ASN A 123 1.84 -20.18 7.82
N THR A 124 1.55 -19.26 6.89
CA THR A 124 0.31 -19.29 6.11
C THR A 124 0.19 -20.57 5.26
N PRO A 125 -0.95 -21.28 5.30
CA PRO A 125 -1.22 -22.42 4.42
C PRO A 125 -1.23 -22.08 2.93
N LEU A 126 -0.73 -22.96 2.05
CA LEU A 126 -0.52 -22.66 0.62
C LEU A 126 -1.77 -22.13 -0.11
N ARG A 127 -2.96 -22.68 0.18
CA ARG A 127 -4.21 -22.23 -0.44
C ARG A 127 -4.59 -20.82 0.00
N LEU A 128 -4.31 -20.47 1.26
CA LEU A 128 -4.52 -19.13 1.79
C LEU A 128 -3.46 -18.14 1.30
N ARG A 129 -2.21 -18.59 1.04
CA ARG A 129 -1.20 -17.75 0.38
C ARG A 129 -1.70 -17.25 -0.96
N LYS A 130 -2.26 -18.14 -1.78
CA LYS A 130 -2.82 -17.78 -3.10
C LYS A 130 -3.94 -16.76 -2.97
N LEU A 131 -4.86 -16.97 -2.03
CA LEU A 131 -5.95 -16.02 -1.76
C LEU A 131 -5.39 -14.66 -1.35
N ILE A 132 -4.47 -14.61 -0.39
CA ILE A 132 -3.83 -13.36 0.08
C ILE A 132 -3.14 -12.65 -1.09
N GLN A 133 -2.35 -13.37 -1.90
CA GLN A 133 -1.67 -12.81 -3.07
C GLN A 133 -2.65 -12.21 -4.09
N SER A 134 -3.79 -12.88 -4.34
CA SER A 134 -4.87 -12.36 -5.18
C SER A 134 -5.55 -11.13 -4.58
N CYS A 135 -5.74 -11.11 -3.26
CA CYS A 135 -6.28 -9.95 -2.56
C CYS A 135 -5.31 -8.76 -2.61
N THR A 136 -4.00 -8.98 -2.59
CA THR A 136 -2.99 -7.91 -2.53
C THR A 136 -2.35 -7.62 -3.90
N LEU A 137 -3.06 -7.86 -5.01
CA LEU A 137 -2.52 -7.54 -6.33
C LEU A 137 -2.28 -6.03 -6.49
N GLY A 138 -1.14 -5.69 -7.09
CA GLY A 138 -0.69 -4.31 -7.28
C GLY A 138 0.06 -3.73 -6.08
N ASP A 139 0.24 -4.49 -5.00
CA ASP A 139 0.99 -4.05 -3.83
C ASP A 139 2.42 -3.62 -4.20
N PRO A 140 2.85 -2.39 -3.88
CA PRO A 140 4.20 -1.91 -4.18
C PRO A 140 5.29 -2.81 -3.58
N GLU A 141 5.01 -3.43 -2.43
CA GLU A 141 5.95 -4.30 -1.72
C GLU A 141 6.08 -5.69 -2.38
N THR A 142 5.12 -6.07 -3.23
CA THR A 142 5.21 -7.30 -4.04
C THR A 142 5.97 -7.10 -5.35
N GLN A 143 6.18 -5.86 -5.77
CA GLN A 143 6.85 -5.54 -7.04
C GLN A 143 8.37 -5.83 -7.00
N SER A 144 8.83 -6.57 -5.99
CA SER A 144 10.13 -7.24 -5.94
C SER A 144 11.28 -6.26 -6.16
N LEU A 145 11.41 -5.32 -5.24
CA LEU A 145 12.69 -4.67 -5.07
C LEU A 145 13.61 -5.70 -4.42
N ASP A 146 14.63 -6.15 -5.16
CA ASP A 146 15.76 -6.96 -4.66
C ASP A 146 16.63 -6.19 -3.65
N ILE A 147 16.08 -5.12 -3.08
CA ILE A 147 16.75 -4.08 -2.33
C ILE A 147 15.74 -3.48 -1.35
N ARG A 148 16.11 -3.43 -0.06
CA ARG A 148 15.30 -2.83 1.01
C ARG A 148 16.20 -2.05 1.96
N VAL A 149 15.68 -0.96 2.53
CA VAL A 149 16.28 -0.35 3.74
C VAL A 149 15.47 -0.79 4.93
N GLN A 150 16.14 -1.33 5.95
CA GLN A 150 15.52 -1.72 7.21
C GLN A 150 16.17 -1.04 8.38
N LYS A 151 15.37 -0.88 9.44
CA LYS A 151 15.83 -0.43 10.74
C LYS A 151 15.71 -1.58 11.75
N ARG A 152 16.79 -1.85 12.49
CA ARG A 152 16.80 -2.81 13.61
C ARG A 152 17.37 -2.11 14.84
N GLY A 153 16.50 -1.75 15.78
CA GLY A 153 16.87 -0.89 16.90
C GLY A 153 17.28 0.50 16.40
N HIS A 154 18.52 0.91 16.67
CA HIS A 154 19.09 2.20 16.26
C HIS A 154 19.91 2.14 14.97
N LEU A 155 20.02 0.98 14.35
CA LEU A 155 20.87 0.78 13.17
C LEU A 155 20.01 0.63 11.91
N PHE A 156 20.51 1.20 10.83
CA PHE A 156 19.96 1.07 9.49
C PHE A 156 20.82 0.10 8.68
N PHE A 157 20.17 -0.69 7.83
CA PHE A 157 20.80 -1.70 7.00
C PHE A 157 20.18 -1.64 5.60
N THR A 158 21.02 -1.83 4.59
CA THR A 158 20.56 -2.16 3.25
C THR A 158 20.55 -3.67 3.10
N GLU A 159 19.42 -4.26 2.74
CA GLU A 159 19.34 -5.69 2.40
C GLU A 159 19.19 -5.83 0.88
N ARG A 160 20.10 -6.56 0.24
CA ARG A 160 19.98 -6.90 -1.18
C ARG A 160 19.85 -8.40 -1.37
N ARG A 161 18.96 -8.81 -2.27
CA ARG A 161 18.77 -10.20 -2.62
C ARG A 161 19.93 -10.67 -3.50
N ASN A 162 20.62 -11.71 -3.07
CA ASN A 162 21.70 -12.30 -3.84
C ASN A 162 21.16 -13.28 -4.90
N SER A 163 22.04 -13.82 -5.74
CA SER A 163 21.70 -14.80 -6.79
C SER A 163 21.11 -16.12 -6.27
N ARG A 164 21.23 -16.40 -4.96
CA ARG A 164 20.64 -17.57 -4.30
C ARG A 164 19.27 -17.27 -3.70
N GLY A 165 18.84 -16.01 -3.74
CA GLY A 165 17.56 -15.56 -3.21
C GLY A 165 17.59 -15.12 -1.75
N ASP A 166 18.77 -15.12 -1.10
CA ASP A 166 18.94 -14.67 0.29
C ASP A 166 19.24 -13.17 0.35
N TYR A 167 18.75 -12.50 1.40
CA TYR A 167 19.10 -11.11 1.67
C TYR A 167 20.46 -10.99 2.37
N VAL A 168 21.33 -10.16 1.82
CA VAL A 168 22.64 -9.81 2.40
C VAL A 168 22.58 -8.36 2.89
N ALA A 169 22.94 -8.14 4.15
CA ALA A 169 22.90 -6.84 4.80
C ALA A 169 24.24 -6.08 4.65
N ASP A 170 24.16 -4.79 4.29
CA ASP A 170 25.24 -3.81 4.32
C ASP A 170 24.90 -2.68 5.30
N ILE A 171 25.88 -2.26 6.09
CA ILE A 171 25.79 -1.18 7.11
C ILE A 171 26.47 0.12 6.69
N SER A 172 27.04 0.18 5.48
CA SER A 172 27.68 1.38 4.95
C SER A 172 26.69 2.53 4.87
N PRO A 173 26.91 3.66 5.59
CA PRO A 173 26.01 4.81 5.54
C PRO A 173 25.80 5.36 4.13
N LEU A 174 26.84 5.33 3.30
CA LEU A 174 26.76 5.78 1.92
C LEU A 174 25.84 4.88 1.08
N GLU A 175 25.95 3.56 1.24
CA GLU A 175 25.10 2.61 0.53
C GLU A 175 23.65 2.69 1.01
N ILE A 176 23.42 2.93 2.31
CA ILE A 176 22.08 3.16 2.87
C ILE A 176 21.44 4.40 2.25
N ILE A 177 22.15 5.53 2.18
CA ILE A 177 21.63 6.78 1.60
C ILE A 177 21.33 6.58 0.12
N LYS A 178 22.28 6.02 -0.64
CA LYS A 178 22.12 5.77 -2.07
C LYS A 178 20.93 4.86 -2.36
N THR A 179 20.80 3.78 -1.59
CA THR A 179 19.69 2.84 -1.69
C THR A 179 18.36 3.50 -1.33
N ALA A 180 18.31 4.31 -0.27
CA ALA A 180 17.11 5.04 0.10
C ALA A 180 16.66 6.01 -1.01
N GLN A 181 17.61 6.70 -1.65
CA GLN A 181 17.34 7.57 -2.80
C GLN A 181 16.80 6.80 -4.01
N GLU A 182 17.42 5.65 -4.33
CA GLU A 182 16.97 4.76 -5.41
C GLU A 182 15.53 4.28 -5.17
N LEU A 183 15.23 3.78 -3.97
CA LEU A 183 13.88 3.35 -3.57
C LEU A 183 12.87 4.50 -3.64
N ALA A 184 13.26 5.69 -3.19
CA ALA A 184 12.40 6.88 -3.27
C ALA A 184 12.10 7.25 -4.72
N SER A 185 13.10 7.24 -5.61
CA SER A 185 12.89 7.53 -7.04
C SER A 185 11.96 6.52 -7.71
N ILE A 186 12.09 5.23 -7.40
CA ILE A 186 11.19 4.19 -7.93
C ILE A 186 9.77 4.42 -7.43
N ARG A 187 9.59 4.59 -6.11
CA ARG A 187 8.27 4.83 -5.50
C ARG A 187 7.58 6.08 -6.04
N LEU A 188 8.34 7.15 -6.30
CA LEU A 188 7.81 8.36 -6.94
C LEU A 188 7.35 8.08 -8.37
N SER A 189 8.14 7.35 -9.15
CA SER A 189 7.77 6.96 -10.52
C SER A 189 6.52 6.09 -10.53
N ASP A 190 6.43 5.10 -9.65
CA ASP A 190 5.27 4.21 -9.55
C ASP A 190 4.00 4.99 -9.18
N MET A 191 4.12 5.92 -8.23
CA MET A 191 3.03 6.82 -7.84
C MET A 191 2.57 7.70 -9.02
N GLU A 192 3.48 8.40 -9.68
CA GLU A 192 3.17 9.27 -10.83
C GLU A 192 2.47 8.48 -11.94
N PHE A 193 2.98 7.29 -12.23
CA PHE A 193 2.45 6.41 -13.25
C PHE A 193 1.06 5.86 -12.88
N HIS A 194 0.89 5.40 -11.64
CA HIS A 194 -0.38 4.91 -11.12
C HIS A 194 -1.46 5.99 -11.14
N GLU A 195 -1.19 7.18 -10.61
CA GLU A 195 -2.19 8.26 -10.57
C GLU A 195 -2.55 8.76 -11.97
N THR A 196 -1.60 8.75 -12.91
CA THR A 196 -1.88 9.05 -14.32
C THR A 196 -2.81 8.01 -14.94
N ALA A 197 -2.57 6.72 -14.68
CA ALA A 197 -3.45 5.65 -15.14
C ALA A 197 -4.85 5.74 -14.50
N LYS A 198 -4.92 6.04 -13.20
CA LYS A 198 -6.16 6.21 -12.44
C LYS A 198 -6.99 7.36 -12.97
N ALA A 199 -6.39 8.53 -13.19
CA ALA A 199 -7.06 9.70 -13.76
C ALA A 199 -7.68 9.37 -15.13
N ARG A 200 -6.92 8.74 -16.03
CA ARG A 200 -7.42 8.34 -17.36
C ARG A 200 -8.56 7.33 -17.28
N HIS A 201 -8.47 6.38 -16.34
CA HIS A 201 -9.54 5.42 -16.07
C HIS A 201 -10.82 6.13 -15.62
N MET A 202 -10.72 7.09 -14.69
CA MET A 202 -11.87 7.86 -14.19
C MET A 202 -12.52 8.73 -15.27
N GLU A 203 -11.75 9.19 -16.26
CA GLU A 203 -12.27 9.92 -17.43
C GLU A 203 -12.88 9.01 -18.52
N GLY A 204 -12.93 7.69 -18.31
CA GLY A 204 -13.44 6.73 -19.28
C GLY A 204 -12.50 6.48 -20.47
N ARG A 205 -11.24 6.93 -20.39
CA ARG A 205 -10.23 6.73 -21.44
C ARG A 205 -9.52 5.39 -21.24
N HIS A 206 -10.20 4.30 -21.57
CA HIS A 206 -9.63 2.95 -21.51
C HIS A 206 -8.65 2.74 -22.68
N GLN A 207 -7.35 2.63 -22.41
CA GLN A 207 -6.40 2.03 -23.37
C GLN A 207 -5.95 0.66 -22.84
N ASN A 208 -5.70 -0.28 -23.75
CA ASN A 208 -5.14 -1.58 -23.42
C ASN A 208 -3.78 -1.39 -22.72
N GLY A 209 -3.59 -2.03 -21.56
CA GLY A 209 -2.39 -1.93 -20.72
C GLY A 209 -2.59 -1.21 -19.38
N TYR A 210 -3.52 -0.25 -19.26
CA TYR A 210 -3.73 0.44 -17.95
C TYR A 210 -4.44 -0.40 -16.90
N SER A 211 -5.23 -1.40 -17.32
CA SER A 211 -5.84 -2.37 -16.40
C SER A 211 -4.78 -3.18 -15.65
N GLU A 212 -3.68 -3.54 -16.32
CA GLU A 212 -2.55 -4.28 -15.74
C GLU A 212 -1.78 -3.44 -14.71
N LEU A 213 -1.94 -2.12 -14.74
CA LEU A 213 -1.22 -1.18 -13.89
C LEU A 213 -1.99 -0.83 -12.63
N LEU A 214 -3.31 -0.71 -12.76
CA LEU A 214 -4.17 -0.41 -11.62
C LEU A 214 -4.46 -1.66 -10.79
N ARG A 215 -4.59 -2.84 -11.44
CA ARG A 215 -4.79 -4.18 -10.85
C ARG A 215 -5.96 -4.34 -9.87
N PHE A 216 -6.61 -3.27 -9.44
CA PHE A 216 -7.74 -3.32 -8.50
C PHE A 216 -8.91 -4.13 -9.06
N ALA A 217 -9.11 -4.12 -10.38
CA ALA A 217 -10.15 -4.90 -11.05
C ALA A 217 -9.84 -6.40 -11.10
N GLU A 218 -8.57 -6.81 -10.93
CA GLU A 218 -8.15 -8.21 -10.89
C GLU A 218 -8.28 -8.84 -9.50
N ARG A 219 -8.46 -8.02 -8.45
CA ARG A 219 -8.64 -8.52 -7.09
C ARG A 219 -10.01 -9.21 -6.97
N PRO A 220 -10.12 -10.29 -6.17
CA PRO A 220 -11.39 -10.97 -5.95
C PRO A 220 -12.41 -10.03 -5.30
N LYS A 221 -13.70 -10.33 -5.44
CA LYS A 221 -14.75 -9.61 -4.71
C LYS A 221 -14.81 -10.06 -3.25
N LEU A 222 -15.39 -9.23 -2.38
CA LEU A 222 -15.52 -9.59 -0.95
C LEU A 222 -16.27 -10.92 -0.77
N GLU A 223 -17.28 -11.16 -1.62
CA GLU A 223 -18.04 -12.41 -1.64
C GLU A 223 -17.17 -13.63 -1.99
N ASP A 224 -16.24 -13.51 -2.93
CA ASP A 224 -15.33 -14.57 -3.33
C ASP A 224 -14.33 -14.92 -2.22
N VAL A 225 -13.82 -13.88 -1.53
CA VAL A 225 -12.94 -14.05 -0.37
C VAL A 225 -13.69 -14.79 0.73
N LEU A 226 -14.90 -14.36 1.07
CA LEU A 226 -15.72 -15.01 2.10
C LEU A 226 -16.03 -16.47 1.75
N LYS A 227 -16.39 -16.74 0.49
CA LYS A 227 -16.64 -18.11 0.00
C LYS A 227 -15.41 -18.99 0.17
N THR A 228 -14.23 -18.49 -0.20
CA THR A 228 -12.96 -19.23 -0.09
C THR A 228 -12.61 -19.51 1.37
N LEU A 229 -12.79 -18.53 2.27
CA LEU A 229 -12.53 -18.71 3.70
C LEU A 229 -13.48 -19.73 4.34
N ARG A 230 -14.77 -19.73 3.97
CA ARG A 230 -15.74 -20.73 4.45
C ARG A 230 -15.40 -22.15 4.01
N GLN A 231 -14.95 -22.31 2.76
CA GLN A 231 -14.49 -23.61 2.26
C GLN A 231 -13.26 -24.11 3.03
N TYR A 232 -12.37 -23.19 3.42
CA TYR A 232 -11.19 -23.53 4.21
C TYR A 232 -11.56 -23.96 5.64
N ALA A 233 -12.50 -23.25 6.30
CA ALA A 233 -12.98 -23.60 7.64
C ALA A 233 -13.56 -25.03 7.69
N ALA A 234 -14.34 -25.40 6.67
CA ALA A 234 -14.94 -26.72 6.55
C ALA A 234 -13.94 -27.89 6.35
N TRP A 235 -12.64 -27.62 6.25
CA TRP A 235 -11.60 -28.66 6.15
C TRP A 235 -10.78 -28.83 7.43
N ILE A 236 -10.96 -27.94 8.40
CA ILE A 236 -10.31 -28.04 9.71
C ILE A 236 -11.21 -28.79 10.70
N ASP A 237 -12.52 -28.86 10.42
CA ASP A 237 -13.48 -29.76 11.06
C ASP A 237 -13.43 -31.17 10.48
#